data_AF-A0A838MU23-F1
#
_entry.id   AF-A0A838MU23-F1
#
_cell.length_a   1.000
_cell.length_b   1.000
_cell.length_c   1.000
_cell.angle_alpha   90.00
_cell.angle_beta   90.00
_cell.angle_gamma   90.00
#
_symmetry.space_group_name_H-M   'P 1'
#
loop_
_entity.id
_entity.type
_entity.pdbx_description
1 polymer ?
#
loop_
_entity_poly.entity_id
_entity_poly.type
_entity_poly.pdbx_seq_one_letter_code
_entity_poly.pdbx_strand_id
1 'polypeptide(L)'
;MAANIHQSLTPDTTQEAVARGRAGEMFRALAHRNFRLFWAGAFLSNVGTWMQTVAQGWLMLNLTDSAFWLGLDGFAATVPGLVLTLLGGVFADLLDRKRLLLVTQFGAGLTALLLASAIYTGVVDRWIILAASFVTGCCFSLAAPSYQAIMIDLVGREDLSNAIALNSTQFQLSRVLGPLLAGVAFVTLGVAGCFLANGLSYIAIVIALALVRIPAGRREGAHSLRERGALWRDLTDGFRYVLKRPRVFMLLLISGVTSLFGAPYLTMMPVFARDVFQM
;
A
#
# COMPACT_ATOMS: atom_id res chain seq x y z
N MET A 1 52.17 -21.52 38.82
CA MET A 1 52.07 -20.05 38.70
C MET A 1 51.05 -19.75 37.60
N ALA A 2 49.78 -19.72 37.99
CA ALA A 2 48.63 -19.53 37.11
C ALA A 2 48.14 -18.08 37.24
N ALA A 3 47.96 -17.39 36.12
CA ALA A 3 47.19 -16.15 36.01
C ALA A 3 46.79 -15.98 34.53
N ASN A 4 45.67 -16.58 34.10
CA ASN A 4 44.36 -15.94 34.02
C ASN A 4 44.27 -14.84 32.93
N ILE A 5 44.17 -15.27 31.66
CA ILE A 5 43.75 -14.44 30.53
C ILE A 5 42.29 -14.80 30.23
N HIS A 6 41.38 -14.35 31.09
CA HIS A 6 39.95 -14.29 30.78
C HIS A 6 39.54 -12.83 30.88
N GLN A 7 39.85 -12.08 29.82
CA GLN A 7 39.31 -10.74 29.61
C GLN A 7 37.86 -10.91 29.17
N SER A 8 36.95 -10.82 30.14
CA SER A 8 35.50 -10.80 29.93
C SER A 8 35.13 -9.61 29.04
N LEU A 9 34.65 -9.89 27.83
CA LEU A 9 33.94 -8.95 26.97
C LEU A 9 32.62 -8.56 27.65
N THR A 10 32.64 -7.55 28.52
CA THR A 10 31.41 -6.86 28.95
C THR A 10 31.00 -5.91 27.82
N PRO A 11 29.80 -6.05 27.22
CA PRO A 11 29.30 -5.06 26.28
C PRO A 11 29.30 -3.67 26.93
N ASP A 12 29.87 -2.71 26.23
CA ASP A 12 30.06 -1.33 26.64
C ASP A 12 28.71 -0.67 26.95
N THR A 13 28.42 -0.38 28.21
CA THR A 13 27.16 0.22 28.71
C THR A 13 26.84 1.54 28.01
N THR A 14 27.85 2.21 27.47
CA THR A 14 27.74 3.41 26.64
C THR A 14 27.09 3.12 25.28
N GLN A 15 27.43 1.99 24.65
CA GLN A 15 26.84 1.58 23.37
C GLN A 15 25.38 1.16 23.54
N GLU A 16 25.04 0.48 24.64
CA GLU A 16 23.64 0.12 24.95
C GLU A 16 22.79 1.38 25.21
N ALA A 17 23.31 2.38 25.90
CA ALA A 17 22.61 3.63 26.17
C ALA A 17 22.39 4.45 24.88
N VAL A 18 23.40 4.54 24.01
CA VAL A 18 23.29 5.20 22.70
C VAL A 18 22.33 4.44 21.77
N ALA A 19 22.36 3.10 21.78
CA ALA A 19 21.43 2.28 21.00
C ALA A 19 19.98 2.43 21.47
N ARG A 20 19.74 2.49 22.80
CA ARG A 20 18.40 2.76 23.36
C ARG A 20 17.92 4.18 23.05
N GLY A 21 18.80 5.18 23.09
CA GLY A 21 18.49 6.56 22.70
C GLY A 21 18.10 6.66 21.21
N ARG A 22 18.88 6.04 20.33
CA ARG A 22 18.62 6.00 18.87
C ARG A 22 17.39 5.18 18.52
N ALA A 23 17.12 4.09 19.24
CA ALA A 23 15.88 3.32 19.08
C ALA A 23 14.65 4.14 19.52
N GLY A 24 14.76 4.93 20.59
CA GLY A 24 13.72 5.87 21.02
C GLY A 24 13.41 6.94 19.97
N GLU A 25 14.42 7.46 19.28
CA GLU A 25 14.25 8.39 18.17
C GLU A 25 13.69 7.70 16.91
N MET A 26 14.15 6.49 16.60
CA MET A 26 13.69 5.71 15.44
C MET A 26 12.22 5.29 15.57
N PHE A 27 11.71 5.07 16.78
CA PHE A 27 10.31 4.73 17.03
C PHE A 27 9.48 5.90 17.57
N ARG A 28 9.99 7.13 17.52
CA ARG A 28 9.33 8.33 18.06
C ARG A 28 7.89 8.52 17.55
N ALA A 29 7.62 8.22 16.27
CA ALA A 29 6.26 8.33 15.73
C ALA A 29 5.28 7.31 16.35
N LEU A 30 5.75 6.14 16.79
CA LEU A 30 4.92 5.13 17.50
C LEU A 30 4.56 5.53 18.94
N ALA A 31 5.16 6.60 19.47
CA ALA A 31 4.73 7.19 20.75
C ALA A 31 3.32 7.79 20.64
N HIS A 32 2.94 8.27 19.45
CA HIS A 32 1.59 8.75 19.18
C HIS A 32 0.60 7.58 19.14
N ARG A 33 -0.28 7.47 20.15
CA ARG A 33 -1.27 6.39 20.26
C ARG A 33 -2.08 6.19 18.98
N ASN A 34 -2.53 7.29 18.37
CA ASN A 34 -3.34 7.24 17.15
C ASN A 34 -2.54 6.71 15.96
N PHE A 35 -1.27 7.13 15.81
CA PHE A 35 -0.39 6.61 14.77
C PHE A 35 -0.09 5.12 14.98
N ARG A 36 0.20 4.69 16.21
CA ARG A 36 0.47 3.28 16.50
C ARG A 36 -0.70 2.36 16.17
N LEU A 37 -1.93 2.78 16.49
CA LEU A 37 -3.14 2.02 16.13
C LEU A 37 -3.29 1.92 14.61
N PHE A 38 -3.16 3.05 13.91
CA PHE A 38 -3.23 3.10 12.45
C PHE A 38 -2.15 2.26 11.78
N TRP A 39 -0.90 2.39 12.23
CA TRP A 39 0.27 1.67 11.71
C TRP A 39 0.11 0.16 11.88
N ALA A 40 -0.32 -0.31 13.05
CA ALA A 40 -0.53 -1.74 13.30
C ALA A 40 -1.66 -2.32 12.43
N GLY A 41 -2.79 -1.62 12.32
CA GLY A 41 -3.88 -2.03 11.44
C GLY A 41 -3.46 -2.05 9.96
N ALA A 42 -2.72 -1.03 9.53
CA ALA A 42 -2.24 -0.93 8.16
C ALA A 42 -1.17 -1.99 7.86
N PHE A 43 -0.35 -2.35 8.84
CA PHE A 43 0.66 -3.40 8.70
C PHE A 43 0.00 -4.74 8.44
N LEU A 44 -0.98 -5.10 9.28
CA LEU A 44 -1.72 -6.35 9.11
C LEU A 44 -2.48 -6.38 7.77
N SER A 45 -3.09 -5.26 7.38
CA SER A 45 -3.78 -5.14 6.09
C SER A 45 -2.83 -5.24 4.89
N ASN A 46 -1.64 -4.64 4.95
CA ASN A 46 -0.63 -4.75 3.90
C ASN A 46 -0.09 -6.18 3.79
N VAL A 47 0.15 -6.86 4.92
CA VAL A 47 0.56 -8.28 4.91
C VAL A 47 -0.51 -9.13 4.21
N GLY A 48 -1.77 -8.96 4.57
CA GLY A 48 -2.90 -9.64 3.94
C GLY A 48 -2.98 -9.36 2.44
N THR A 49 -2.77 -8.10 2.04
CA THR A 49 -2.82 -7.70 0.63
C THR A 49 -1.72 -8.37 -0.18
N TRP A 50 -0.48 -8.34 0.30
CA TRP A 50 0.64 -9.01 -0.36
C TRP A 50 0.46 -10.53 -0.42
N MET A 51 -0.10 -11.12 0.63
CA MET A 51 -0.47 -12.53 0.64
C MET A 51 -1.51 -12.86 -0.43
N GLN A 52 -2.57 -12.03 -0.55
CA GLN A 52 -3.57 -12.16 -1.61
C GLN A 52 -2.94 -12.00 -3.00
N THR A 53 -2.07 -11.01 -3.22
CA THR A 53 -1.44 -10.79 -4.52
C THR A 53 -0.70 -12.03 -5.03
N VAL A 54 0.01 -12.73 -4.14
CA VAL A 54 0.70 -13.98 -4.50
C VAL A 54 -0.30 -15.08 -4.83
N ALA A 55 -1.31 -15.28 -3.99
CA ALA A 55 -2.35 -16.29 -4.22
C ALA A 55 -3.14 -16.04 -5.50
N GLN A 56 -3.43 -14.77 -5.81
CA GLN A 56 -4.13 -14.33 -7.00
C GLN A 56 -3.32 -14.58 -8.27
N GLY A 57 -2.02 -14.25 -8.25
CA GLY A 57 -1.15 -14.53 -9.38
C GLY A 57 -1.07 -16.03 -9.69
N TRP A 58 -0.96 -16.86 -8.65
CA TRP A 58 -0.98 -18.32 -8.79
C TRP A 58 -2.34 -18.83 -9.32
N LEU A 59 -3.45 -18.32 -8.80
CA LEU A 59 -4.80 -18.67 -9.25
C LEU A 59 -5.03 -18.31 -10.72
N MET A 60 -4.64 -17.11 -11.13
CA MET A 60 -4.76 -16.66 -12.52
C MET A 60 -3.95 -17.55 -13.46
N LEU A 61 -2.73 -17.93 -13.06
CA LEU A 61 -1.89 -18.83 -13.85
C LEU A 61 -2.54 -20.22 -13.97
N ASN A 62 -3.07 -20.79 -12.88
CA ASN A 62 -3.72 -22.11 -12.93
C ASN A 62 -5.02 -22.12 -13.74
N LEU A 63 -5.74 -20.99 -13.80
CA LEU A 63 -6.98 -20.88 -14.59
C LEU A 63 -6.74 -20.66 -16.08
N THR A 64 -5.58 -20.10 -16.47
CA THR A 64 -5.36 -19.62 -17.84
C THR A 64 -4.13 -20.18 -18.53
N ASP A 65 -3.20 -20.78 -17.78
CA ASP A 65 -1.88 -21.23 -18.22
C ASP A 65 -1.11 -20.19 -19.07
N SER A 66 -1.33 -18.90 -18.78
CA SER A 66 -0.86 -17.82 -19.65
C SER A 66 -0.32 -16.63 -18.88
N ALA A 67 0.93 -16.29 -19.16
CA ALA A 67 1.59 -15.10 -18.62
C ALA A 67 0.91 -13.78 -19.05
N PHE A 68 0.18 -13.78 -20.18
CA PHE A 68 -0.55 -12.61 -20.65
C PHE A 68 -1.66 -12.21 -19.66
N TRP A 69 -2.46 -13.17 -19.18
CA TRP A 69 -3.54 -12.88 -18.23
C TRP A 69 -3.01 -12.43 -16.87
N LEU A 70 -1.87 -12.97 -16.44
CA LEU A 70 -1.17 -12.50 -15.24
C LEU A 70 -0.69 -11.05 -15.40
N GLY A 71 -0.12 -10.70 -16.55
CA GLY A 71 0.28 -9.33 -16.87
C GLY A 71 -0.91 -8.37 -16.94
N LEU A 72 -2.02 -8.82 -17.54
CA LEU A 72 -3.26 -8.04 -17.63
C LEU A 72 -3.88 -7.81 -16.25
N ASP A 73 -3.78 -8.78 -15.33
CA ASP A 73 -4.21 -8.63 -13.94
C ASP A 73 -3.42 -7.55 -13.19
N GLY A 74 -2.09 -7.60 -13.30
CA GLY A 74 -1.22 -6.54 -12.75
C GLY A 74 -1.49 -5.17 -13.38
N PHE A 75 -1.78 -5.13 -14.68
CA PHE A 75 -2.18 -3.91 -15.37
C PHE A 75 -3.53 -3.38 -14.84
N ALA A 76 -4.53 -4.25 -14.69
CA ALA A 76 -5.84 -3.89 -14.14
C ALA A 76 -5.73 -3.31 -12.72
N ALA A 77 -4.83 -3.84 -11.89
CA ALA A 77 -4.56 -3.33 -10.55
C ALA A 77 -3.88 -1.95 -10.53
N THR A 78 -3.12 -1.59 -11.57
CA THR A 78 -2.28 -0.38 -11.59
C THR A 78 -2.82 0.74 -12.48
N VAL A 79 -3.59 0.42 -13.53
CA VAL A 79 -4.19 1.39 -14.46
C VAL A 79 -5.06 2.44 -13.76
N PRO A 80 -5.85 2.12 -12.71
CA PRO A 80 -6.62 3.14 -12.01
C PRO A 80 -5.70 4.16 -11.33
N GLY A 81 -4.49 3.74 -10.91
CA GLY A 81 -3.49 4.64 -10.34
C GLY A 81 -3.09 5.73 -11.33
N LEU A 82 -2.86 5.39 -12.59
CA LEU A 82 -2.47 6.37 -13.61
C LEU A 82 -3.57 7.40 -13.89
N VAL A 83 -4.82 6.95 -13.97
CA VAL A 83 -5.96 7.81 -14.33
C VAL A 83 -6.48 8.58 -13.11
N LEU A 84 -6.63 7.89 -11.98
CA LEU A 84 -7.24 8.43 -10.77
C LEU A 84 -6.24 9.17 -9.89
N THR A 85 -4.92 9.00 -9.99
CA THR A 85 -4.00 9.81 -9.16
C THR A 85 -4.12 11.31 -9.49
N LEU A 86 -4.32 11.65 -10.77
CA LEU A 86 -4.59 13.03 -11.21
C LEU A 86 -5.88 13.60 -10.60
N LEU A 87 -6.91 12.77 -10.43
CA LEU A 87 -8.19 13.16 -9.83
C LEU A 87 -8.22 12.96 -8.31
N GLY A 88 -7.35 12.12 -7.79
CA GLY A 88 -7.36 11.60 -6.42
C GLY A 88 -6.95 12.66 -5.42
N GLY A 89 -6.06 13.58 -5.80
CA GLY A 89 -5.76 14.78 -5.02
C GLY A 89 -7.01 15.64 -4.81
N VAL A 90 -7.79 15.86 -5.88
CA VAL A 90 -9.05 16.60 -5.80
C VAL A 90 -10.04 15.88 -4.89
N PHE A 91 -10.22 14.57 -5.03
CA PHE A 91 -11.12 13.83 -4.14
C PHE A 91 -10.65 13.82 -2.67
N ALA A 92 -9.35 13.76 -2.41
CA ALA A 92 -8.79 13.79 -1.07
C ALA A 92 -8.89 15.16 -0.37
N ASP A 93 -8.93 16.24 -1.16
CA ASP A 93 -9.12 17.61 -0.66
C ASP A 93 -10.61 17.97 -0.53
N LEU A 94 -11.49 17.33 -1.32
CA LEU A 94 -12.93 17.57 -1.31
C LEU A 94 -13.72 16.73 -0.29
N LEU A 95 -13.20 15.56 0.07
CA LEU A 95 -13.85 14.60 0.95
C LEU A 95 -13.12 14.51 2.29
N ASP A 96 -13.85 14.17 3.34
CA ASP A 96 -13.25 13.83 4.62
C ASP A 96 -12.29 12.65 4.42
N ARG A 97 -10.99 12.91 4.59
CA ARG A 97 -9.87 11.97 4.40
C ARG A 97 -10.10 10.64 5.10
N LYS A 98 -10.66 10.67 6.33
CA LYS A 98 -10.95 9.47 7.11
C LYS A 98 -12.13 8.70 6.51
N ARG A 99 -13.18 9.39 6.07
CA ARG A 99 -14.32 8.73 5.40
C ARG A 99 -13.90 8.11 4.07
N LEU A 100 -13.10 8.80 3.28
CA LEU A 100 -12.62 8.27 2.01
C LEU A 100 -11.78 7.00 2.23
N LEU A 101 -10.84 7.02 3.19
CA LEU A 101 -10.09 5.83 3.59
C LEU A 101 -11.00 4.69 4.07
N LEU A 102 -12.00 4.97 4.91
CA LEU A 102 -12.92 3.93 5.37
C LEU A 102 -13.69 3.28 4.21
N VAL A 103 -14.19 4.08 3.26
CA VAL A 103 -14.91 3.58 2.09
C VAL A 103 -14.00 2.74 1.19
N THR A 104 -12.77 3.20 0.93
CA THR A 104 -11.83 2.43 0.08
C THR A 104 -11.37 1.15 0.74
N GLN A 105 -11.07 1.16 2.06
CA GLN A 105 -10.68 -0.05 2.79
C GLN A 105 -11.84 -1.05 2.87
N PHE A 106 -13.07 -0.57 3.07
CA PHE A 106 -14.25 -1.41 3.05
C PHE A 106 -14.50 -2.01 1.65
N GLY A 107 -14.39 -1.21 0.59
CA GLY A 107 -14.52 -1.66 -0.79
C GLY A 107 -13.50 -2.75 -1.13
N ALA A 108 -12.22 -2.52 -0.83
CA ALA A 108 -11.17 -3.50 -1.07
C ALA A 108 -11.36 -4.80 -0.26
N GLY A 109 -11.74 -4.67 1.03
CA GLY A 109 -12.05 -5.82 1.87
C GLY A 109 -13.25 -6.62 1.40
N LEU A 110 -14.31 -5.95 0.96
CA LEU A 110 -15.49 -6.60 0.38
C LEU A 110 -15.14 -7.35 -0.91
N THR A 111 -14.35 -6.74 -1.79
CA THR A 111 -13.86 -7.39 -3.01
C THR A 111 -13.04 -8.65 -2.69
N ALA A 112 -12.17 -8.60 -1.68
CA ALA A 112 -11.40 -9.77 -1.23
C ALA A 112 -12.30 -10.91 -0.71
N LEU A 113 -13.34 -10.57 0.08
CA LEU A 113 -14.31 -11.55 0.59
C LEU A 113 -15.20 -12.15 -0.51
N LEU A 114 -15.58 -11.35 -1.50
CA LEU A 114 -16.33 -11.82 -2.67
C LEU A 114 -15.50 -12.78 -3.51
N LEU A 115 -14.22 -12.48 -3.73
CA LEU A 115 -13.29 -13.41 -4.38
C LEU A 115 -13.11 -14.70 -3.58
N ALA A 116 -12.92 -14.62 -2.26
CA ALA A 116 -12.82 -15.80 -1.41
C ALA A 116 -14.06 -16.71 -1.55
N SER A 117 -15.25 -16.10 -1.57
CA SER A 117 -16.53 -16.80 -1.76
C SER A 117 -16.65 -17.43 -3.15
N ALA A 118 -16.26 -16.70 -4.21
CA ALA A 118 -16.25 -17.20 -5.58
C ALA A 118 -15.30 -18.40 -5.77
N ILE A 119 -14.13 -18.36 -5.12
CA ILE A 119 -13.16 -19.46 -5.13
C ILE A 119 -13.72 -20.67 -4.38
N TYR A 120 -14.31 -20.47 -3.20
CA TYR A 120 -14.88 -21.56 -2.39
C TYR A 120 -16.06 -22.25 -3.09
N THR A 121 -16.87 -21.50 -3.82
CA THR A 121 -18.01 -22.02 -4.60
C THR A 121 -17.62 -22.58 -5.96
N GLY A 122 -16.36 -22.42 -6.38
CA GLY A 122 -15.86 -22.92 -7.67
C GLY A 122 -16.37 -22.14 -8.90
N VAL A 123 -17.03 -20.99 -8.71
CA VAL A 123 -17.53 -20.14 -9.81
C VAL A 123 -16.50 -19.08 -10.24
N VAL A 124 -15.29 -19.12 -9.67
CA VAL A 124 -14.24 -18.15 -9.97
C VAL A 124 -13.80 -18.27 -11.43
N ASP A 125 -13.75 -17.12 -12.11
CA ASP A 125 -13.31 -16.99 -13.49
C ASP A 125 -12.30 -15.84 -13.61
N ARG A 126 -11.45 -15.89 -14.64
CA ARG A 126 -10.42 -14.87 -14.92
C ARG A 126 -10.98 -13.45 -15.00
N TRP A 127 -12.19 -13.31 -15.51
CA TRP A 127 -12.86 -12.00 -15.61
C TRP A 127 -13.26 -11.44 -14.24
N ILE A 128 -13.65 -12.30 -13.30
CA ILE A 128 -13.96 -11.89 -11.91
C ILE A 128 -12.69 -11.42 -11.22
N ILE A 129 -11.57 -12.12 -11.43
CA ILE A 129 -10.25 -11.73 -10.89
C ILE A 129 -9.83 -10.37 -11.46
N LEU A 130 -9.93 -10.18 -12.78
CA LEU A 130 -9.61 -8.90 -13.42
C LEU A 130 -10.47 -7.74 -12.92
N ALA A 131 -11.78 -7.94 -12.81
CA ALA A 131 -12.69 -6.94 -12.29
C ALA A 131 -12.36 -6.57 -10.84
N ALA A 132 -12.05 -7.57 -10.01
CA ALA A 132 -11.62 -7.37 -8.64
C ALA A 132 -10.31 -6.58 -8.55
N SER A 133 -9.30 -6.93 -9.35
CA SER A 133 -8.04 -6.20 -9.43
C SER A 133 -8.24 -4.74 -9.82
N PHE A 134 -9.10 -4.47 -10.80
CA PHE A 134 -9.45 -3.11 -11.19
C PHE A 134 -10.14 -2.32 -10.07
N VAL A 135 -11.08 -2.94 -9.36
CA VAL A 135 -11.76 -2.30 -8.21
C VAL A 135 -10.76 -2.02 -7.08
N THR A 136 -9.92 -2.99 -6.73
CA THR A 136 -8.87 -2.81 -5.71
C THR A 136 -7.89 -1.71 -6.13
N GLY A 137 -7.49 -1.65 -7.40
CA GLY A 137 -6.67 -0.57 -7.95
C GLY A 137 -7.34 0.80 -7.79
N CYS A 138 -8.64 0.91 -8.08
CA CYS A 138 -9.41 2.13 -7.84
C CYS A 138 -9.39 2.54 -6.35
N CYS A 139 -9.64 1.59 -5.45
CA CYS A 139 -9.60 1.83 -4.01
C CYS A 139 -8.22 2.32 -3.55
N PHE A 140 -7.14 1.67 -4.00
CA PHE A 140 -5.78 2.04 -3.63
C PHE A 140 -5.40 3.45 -4.13
N SER A 141 -5.81 3.78 -5.35
CA SER A 141 -5.54 5.08 -5.98
C SER A 141 -6.21 6.24 -5.24
N LEU A 142 -7.45 6.03 -4.79
CA LEU A 142 -8.19 7.01 -3.98
C LEU A 142 -7.70 7.06 -2.53
N ALA A 143 -7.22 5.93 -1.99
CA ALA A 143 -6.70 5.84 -0.64
C ALA A 143 -5.33 6.54 -0.48
N ALA A 144 -4.46 6.47 -1.49
CA ALA A 144 -3.08 6.97 -1.42
C ALA A 144 -2.95 8.44 -0.92
N PRO A 145 -3.63 9.44 -1.51
CA PRO A 145 -3.54 10.82 -1.04
C PRO A 145 -4.14 11.00 0.36
N SER A 146 -5.24 10.32 0.65
CA SER A 146 -5.86 10.34 1.98
C SER A 146 -4.96 9.73 3.06
N TYR A 147 -4.19 8.70 2.70
CA TYR A 147 -3.24 8.01 3.57
C TYR A 147 -2.06 8.91 3.94
N GLN A 148 -1.52 9.65 2.97
CA GLN A 148 -0.45 10.63 3.24
C GLN A 148 -0.97 11.76 4.14
N ALA A 149 -2.17 12.26 3.85
CA ALA A 149 -2.77 13.34 4.61
C ALA A 149 -3.09 12.94 6.06
N ILE A 150 -3.69 11.77 6.28
CA ILE A 150 -3.98 11.29 7.64
C ILE A 150 -2.71 11.05 8.44
N MET A 151 -1.62 10.60 7.81
CA MET A 151 -0.33 10.41 8.48
C MET A 151 0.23 11.75 9.00
N ILE A 152 0.13 12.82 8.21
CA ILE A 152 0.50 14.18 8.65
C ILE A 152 -0.36 14.61 9.84
N ASP A 153 -1.68 14.38 9.77
CA ASP A 153 -2.61 14.79 10.83
C ASP A 153 -2.36 14.05 12.17
N LEU A 154 -1.94 12.77 12.08
CA LEU A 154 -1.71 11.89 13.23
C LEU A 154 -0.43 12.18 14.00
N VAL A 155 0.64 12.53 13.28
CA VAL A 155 2.00 12.61 13.82
C VAL A 155 2.50 14.06 13.91
N GLY A 156 1.94 14.96 13.10
CA GLY A 156 2.44 16.33 12.97
C GLY A 156 3.69 16.44 12.11
N ARG A 157 4.04 17.67 11.69
CA ARG A 157 5.16 17.93 10.76
C ARG A 157 6.52 17.56 11.35
N GLU A 158 6.69 17.69 12.66
CA GLU A 158 7.95 17.46 13.38
C GLU A 158 8.40 15.99 13.36
N ASP A 159 7.43 15.07 13.35
CA ASP A 159 7.68 13.63 13.39
C ASP A 159 7.37 12.93 12.06
N LEU A 160 6.96 13.70 11.03
CA LEU A 160 6.52 13.17 9.74
C LEU A 160 7.61 12.36 9.03
N SER A 161 8.86 12.83 9.04
CA SER A 161 9.97 12.10 8.41
C SER A 161 10.16 10.72 9.05
N ASN A 162 10.01 10.63 10.38
CA ASN A 162 10.11 9.35 11.08
C ASN A 162 8.91 8.44 10.76
N ALA A 163 7.71 9.00 10.67
CA ALA A 163 6.51 8.26 10.26
C ALA A 163 6.62 7.71 8.84
N ILE A 164 7.16 8.49 7.89
CA ILE A 164 7.40 8.05 6.50
C ILE A 164 8.41 6.88 6.48
N ALA A 165 9.49 6.98 7.26
CA ALA A 165 10.47 5.91 7.38
C ALA A 165 9.83 4.62 7.93
N LEU A 166 9.06 4.73 9.02
CA LEU A 166 8.31 3.61 9.61
C LEU A 166 7.29 3.00 8.65
N ASN A 167 6.60 3.81 7.86
CA ASN A 167 5.64 3.32 6.88
C ASN A 167 6.34 2.61 5.70
N SER A 168 7.50 3.11 5.27
CA SER A 168 8.32 2.44 4.26
C SER A 168 8.81 1.08 4.76
N THR A 169 9.31 1.01 6.00
CA THR A 169 9.70 -0.25 6.65
C THR A 169 8.53 -1.21 6.76
N GLN A 170 7.36 -0.71 7.18
CA GLN A 170 6.13 -1.49 7.24
C GLN A 170 5.79 -2.12 5.89
N PHE A 171 5.82 -1.34 4.81
CA PHE A 171 5.47 -1.82 3.47
C PHE A 171 6.44 -2.88 2.96
N GLN A 172 7.75 -2.67 3.17
CA GLN A 172 8.76 -3.64 2.78
C GLN A 172 8.68 -4.93 3.60
N LEU A 173 8.41 -4.81 4.90
CA LEU A 173 8.22 -5.97 5.77
C LEU A 173 6.97 -6.76 5.35
N SER A 174 5.86 -6.08 5.04
CA SER A 174 4.66 -6.72 4.51
C SER A 174 4.92 -7.44 3.18
N ARG A 175 5.78 -6.89 2.32
CA ARG A 175 6.15 -7.50 1.04
C ARG A 175 6.99 -8.77 1.20
N VAL A 176 7.69 -8.93 2.31
CA VAL A 176 8.43 -10.17 2.64
C VAL A 176 7.52 -11.17 3.35
N LEU A 177 6.76 -10.71 4.35
CA LEU A 177 5.90 -11.58 5.16
C LEU A 177 4.67 -12.07 4.38
N GLY A 178 4.12 -11.27 3.47
CA GLY A 178 2.95 -11.63 2.68
C GLY A 178 3.15 -12.92 1.87
N PRO A 179 4.17 -13.02 1.00
CA PRO A 179 4.48 -14.25 0.27
C PRO A 179 4.82 -15.44 1.17
N LEU A 180 5.54 -15.20 2.27
CA LEU A 180 5.87 -16.24 3.25
C LEU A 180 4.60 -16.85 3.84
N LEU A 181 3.69 -16.00 4.31
CA LEU A 181 2.40 -16.42 4.86
C LEU A 181 1.48 -16.98 3.79
N ALA A 182 1.56 -16.49 2.55
CA ALA A 182 0.84 -17.04 1.41
C ALA A 182 1.20 -18.51 1.22
N GLY A 183 2.49 -18.87 1.18
CA GLY A 183 2.92 -20.26 1.04
C GLY A 183 2.36 -21.18 2.14
N VAL A 184 2.41 -20.74 3.41
CA VAL A 184 1.87 -21.51 4.55
C VAL A 184 0.34 -21.62 4.47
N ALA A 185 -0.36 -20.52 4.19
CA ALA A 185 -1.80 -20.48 4.04
C ALA A 185 -2.26 -21.32 2.83
N PHE A 186 -1.48 -21.36 1.77
CA PHE A 186 -1.75 -22.16 0.58
C PHE A 186 -1.83 -23.65 0.90
N VAL A 187 -0.88 -24.15 1.68
CA VAL A 187 -0.82 -25.58 2.05
C VAL A 187 -1.91 -25.95 3.06
N THR A 188 -2.26 -25.04 3.97
CA THR A 188 -3.15 -25.34 5.10
C THR A 188 -4.62 -25.03 4.81
N LEU A 189 -4.90 -23.92 4.12
CA LEU A 189 -6.23 -23.36 3.89
C LEU A 189 -6.57 -23.23 2.39
N GLY A 190 -5.61 -23.50 1.50
CA GLY A 190 -5.76 -23.32 0.06
C GLY A 190 -5.77 -21.85 -0.38
N VAL A 191 -6.06 -21.66 -1.67
CA VAL A 191 -6.16 -20.33 -2.29
C VAL A 191 -7.21 -19.47 -1.58
N ALA A 192 -8.42 -20.01 -1.36
CA ALA A 192 -9.53 -19.27 -0.77
C ALA A 192 -9.20 -18.71 0.63
N GLY A 193 -8.44 -19.47 1.44
CA GLY A 193 -8.00 -19.03 2.75
C GLY A 193 -7.14 -17.76 2.72
N CYS A 194 -6.32 -17.59 1.68
CA CYS A 194 -5.49 -16.39 1.51
C CYS A 194 -6.36 -15.14 1.28
N PHE A 195 -7.37 -15.25 0.42
CA PHE A 195 -8.31 -14.15 0.16
C PHE A 195 -9.18 -13.83 1.38
N LEU A 196 -9.64 -14.86 2.09
CA LEU A 196 -10.42 -14.69 3.31
C LEU A 196 -9.61 -14.00 4.42
N ALA A 197 -8.37 -14.44 4.63
CA ALA A 197 -7.47 -13.81 5.60
C ALA A 197 -7.15 -12.35 5.23
N ASN A 198 -7.02 -12.02 3.93
CA ASN A 198 -6.91 -10.62 3.53
C ASN A 198 -8.19 -9.83 3.83
N GLY A 199 -9.37 -10.37 3.48
CA GLY A 199 -10.65 -9.75 3.81
C GLY A 199 -10.81 -9.45 5.30
N LEU A 200 -10.39 -10.36 6.18
CA LEU A 200 -10.38 -10.15 7.63
C LEU A 200 -9.34 -9.10 8.06
N SER A 201 -8.19 -9.03 7.39
CA SER A 201 -7.16 -8.01 7.69
C SER A 201 -7.65 -6.59 7.43
N TYR A 202 -8.56 -6.39 6.47
CA TYR A 202 -9.20 -5.09 6.23
C TYR A 202 -10.09 -4.65 7.39
N ILE A 203 -10.69 -5.58 8.12
CA ILE A 203 -11.47 -5.26 9.33
C ILE A 203 -10.54 -4.62 10.39
N ALA A 204 -9.30 -5.10 10.51
CA ALA A 204 -8.35 -4.57 11.48
C ALA A 204 -8.00 -3.09 11.23
N ILE A 205 -7.74 -2.71 9.98
CA ILE A 205 -7.49 -1.31 9.62
C ILE A 205 -8.74 -0.44 9.70
N VAL A 206 -9.93 -0.99 9.39
CA VAL A 206 -11.21 -0.27 9.57
C VAL A 206 -11.46 0.03 11.05
N ILE A 207 -11.24 -0.94 11.94
CA ILE A 207 -11.34 -0.74 13.40
C ILE A 207 -10.29 0.26 13.88
N ALA A 208 -9.04 0.13 13.43
CA ALA A 208 -7.98 1.08 13.78
C ALA A 208 -8.36 2.51 13.37
N LEU A 209 -8.83 2.71 12.14
CA LEU A 209 -9.33 3.99 11.67
C LEU A 209 -10.51 4.49 12.49
N ALA A 210 -11.47 3.63 12.84
CA ALA A 210 -12.61 4.00 13.67
C ALA A 210 -12.17 4.53 15.05
N LEU A 211 -11.21 3.85 15.69
CA LEU A 211 -10.65 4.21 17.00
C LEU A 211 -9.77 5.47 16.97
N VAL A 212 -9.15 5.77 15.83
CA VAL A 212 -8.34 6.97 15.64
C VAL A 212 -9.22 8.22 15.73
N ARG A 213 -8.95 9.08 16.73
CA ARG A 213 -9.59 10.39 16.88
C ARG A 213 -8.68 11.48 16.31
N ILE A 214 -9.07 12.01 15.15
CA ILE A 214 -8.41 13.18 14.56
C ILE A 214 -8.91 14.44 15.31
N PRO A 215 -8.03 15.22 15.95
CA PRO A 215 -8.40 16.46 16.65
C PRO A 215 -9.15 17.41 15.71
N ALA A 216 -10.26 17.98 16.18
CA ALA A 216 -11.18 18.79 15.36
C ALA A 216 -10.51 19.99 14.67
N GLY A 217 -9.43 20.54 15.23
CA GLY A 217 -8.69 21.68 14.66
C GLY A 217 -7.75 21.36 13.49
N ARG A 218 -7.58 20.08 13.11
CA ARG A 218 -6.79 19.66 11.93
C ARG A 218 -7.64 19.06 10.80
N ARG A 219 -8.96 19.12 10.92
CA ARG A 219 -9.91 18.67 9.89
C ARG A 219 -10.07 19.73 8.80
N GLU A 220 -9.02 20.01 8.04
CA GLU A 220 -9.08 21.00 6.94
C GLU A 220 -9.64 20.44 5.62
N GLY A 221 -10.11 19.18 5.57
CA GLY A 221 -10.54 18.51 4.33
C GLY A 221 -12.01 18.68 3.91
N ALA A 222 -12.71 19.74 4.32
CA ALA A 222 -14.10 19.96 3.92
C ALA A 222 -14.27 21.38 3.35
N HIS A 223 -13.64 21.62 2.19
CA HIS A 223 -13.83 22.85 1.44
C HIS A 223 -15.31 23.09 1.10
N SER A 224 -15.76 24.34 1.27
CA SER A 224 -17.13 24.77 0.99
C SER A 224 -17.48 24.57 -0.49
N LEU A 225 -18.76 24.40 -0.85
CA LEU A 225 -19.20 24.19 -2.25
C LEU A 225 -18.62 25.22 -3.24
N ARG A 226 -18.33 26.44 -2.78
CA ARG A 226 -17.73 27.54 -3.55
C ARG A 226 -16.24 27.32 -3.85
N GLU A 227 -15.50 26.75 -2.90
CA GLU A 227 -14.09 26.36 -3.06
C GLU A 227 -13.96 25.11 -3.95
N ARG A 228 -14.95 24.21 -3.94
CA ARG A 228 -14.96 23.05 -4.85
C ARG A 228 -14.95 23.44 -6.33
N GLY A 229 -15.73 24.47 -6.68
CA GLY A 229 -15.77 25.01 -8.05
C GLY A 229 -14.52 25.81 -8.44
N ALA A 230 -13.69 26.20 -7.47
CA ALA A 230 -12.40 26.84 -7.70
C ALA A 230 -11.30 25.78 -7.92
N LEU A 231 -11.26 24.73 -7.11
CA LEU A 231 -10.30 23.62 -7.27
C LEU A 231 -10.41 22.90 -8.62
N TRP A 232 -11.63 22.66 -9.12
CA TRP A 232 -11.83 22.10 -10.47
C TRP A 232 -11.33 23.04 -11.58
N ARG A 233 -11.46 24.35 -11.38
CA ARG A 233 -10.90 25.37 -12.28
C ARG A 233 -9.37 25.38 -12.22
N ASP A 234 -8.79 25.35 -11.02
CA ASP A 234 -7.35 25.31 -10.82
C ASP A 234 -6.72 24.03 -11.40
N LEU A 235 -7.41 22.88 -11.31
CA LEU A 235 -6.95 21.62 -11.92
C LEU A 235 -6.97 21.69 -13.45
N THR A 236 -8.06 22.22 -14.03
CA THR A 236 -8.19 22.37 -15.49
C THR A 236 -7.21 23.41 -16.03
N ASP A 237 -6.96 24.48 -15.30
CA ASP A 237 -5.94 25.48 -15.62
C ASP A 237 -4.52 24.92 -15.46
N GLY A 238 -4.26 24.08 -14.46
CA GLY A 238 -2.99 23.37 -14.30
C GLY A 238 -2.72 22.40 -15.46
N PHE A 239 -3.71 21.63 -15.88
CA PHE A 239 -3.60 20.74 -17.03
C PHE A 239 -3.35 21.53 -18.32
N ARG A 240 -4.08 22.63 -18.50
CA ARG A 240 -3.89 23.57 -19.62
C ARG A 240 -2.53 24.24 -19.59
N TYR A 241 -2.00 24.54 -18.42
CA TYR A 241 -0.67 25.14 -18.22
C TYR A 241 0.45 24.17 -18.60
N VAL A 242 0.36 22.91 -18.15
CA VAL A 242 1.31 21.85 -18.51
C VAL A 242 1.31 21.61 -20.02
N LEU A 243 0.13 21.52 -20.64
CA LEU A 243 0.00 21.35 -22.10
C LEU A 243 0.52 22.56 -22.89
N LYS A 244 0.42 23.78 -22.35
CA LYS A 244 0.97 25.00 -22.97
C LYS A 244 2.48 25.17 -22.77
N ARG A 245 3.10 24.44 -21.85
CA ARG A 245 4.53 24.54 -21.51
C ARG A 245 5.26 23.26 -21.95
N PRO A 246 5.79 23.20 -23.20
CA PRO A 246 6.33 21.97 -23.79
C PRO A 246 7.49 21.34 -22.98
N ARG A 247 8.29 22.15 -22.26
CA ARG A 247 9.37 21.65 -21.39
C ARG A 247 8.86 20.86 -20.17
N VAL A 248 7.78 21.32 -19.54
CA VAL A 248 7.19 20.63 -18.37
C VAL A 248 6.49 19.35 -18.81
N PHE A 249 5.78 19.41 -19.94
CA PHE A 249 5.17 18.23 -20.55
C PHE A 249 6.22 17.17 -20.93
N MET A 250 7.35 17.57 -21.54
CA MET A 250 8.45 16.65 -21.85
C MET A 250 9.03 15.96 -20.61
N LEU A 251 9.24 16.69 -19.51
CA LEU A 251 9.76 16.11 -18.26
C LEU A 251 8.78 15.09 -17.64
N LEU A 252 7.47 15.39 -17.67
CA LEU A 252 6.43 14.48 -17.22
C LEU A 252 6.33 13.25 -18.13
N LEU A 253 6.41 13.45 -19.45
CA LEU A 253 6.32 12.37 -20.43
C LEU A 253 7.53 11.44 -20.32
N ILE A 254 8.75 11.97 -20.17
CA ILE A 254 9.95 11.16 -19.94
C ILE A 254 9.83 10.38 -18.62
N SER A 255 9.39 11.02 -17.54
CA SER A 255 9.18 10.33 -16.25
C SER A 255 8.11 9.24 -16.34
N GLY A 256 7.03 9.52 -17.07
CA GLY A 256 5.92 8.59 -17.29
C GLY A 256 6.33 7.39 -18.13
N VAL A 257 7.00 7.61 -19.26
CA VAL A 257 7.58 6.56 -20.11
C VAL A 257 8.57 5.73 -19.30
N THR A 258 9.50 6.36 -18.58
CA THR A 258 10.50 5.64 -17.78
C THR A 258 9.85 4.78 -16.69
N SER A 259 8.81 5.28 -16.02
CA SER A 259 8.07 4.50 -15.01
C SER A 259 7.26 3.36 -15.63
N LEU A 260 6.62 3.62 -16.77
CA LEU A 260 5.78 2.64 -17.48
C LEU A 260 6.59 1.49 -18.07
N PHE A 261 7.80 1.75 -18.56
CA PHE A 261 8.69 0.71 -19.10
C PHE A 261 9.67 0.15 -18.06
N GLY A 262 9.98 0.90 -16.99
CA GLY A 262 10.88 0.47 -15.93
C GLY A 262 10.23 -0.49 -14.90
N ALA A 263 8.96 -0.28 -14.56
CA ALA A 263 8.27 -1.14 -13.58
C ALA A 263 8.04 -2.58 -14.09
N PRO A 264 7.61 -2.81 -15.35
CA PRO A 264 7.49 -4.15 -15.92
C PRO A 264 8.84 -4.84 -16.11
N TYR A 265 9.92 -4.08 -16.34
CA TYR A 265 11.26 -4.65 -16.49
C TYR A 265 11.72 -5.39 -15.23
N LEU A 266 11.45 -4.84 -14.04
CA LEU A 266 11.78 -5.49 -12.78
C LEU A 266 10.91 -6.74 -12.51
N THR A 267 9.65 -6.75 -12.94
CA THR A 267 8.74 -7.89 -12.75
C THR A 267 8.89 -8.98 -13.81
N MET A 268 9.36 -8.66 -15.01
CA MET A 268 9.66 -9.64 -16.06
C MET A 268 11.08 -10.21 -15.99
N MET A 269 11.96 -9.64 -15.16
CA MET A 269 13.33 -10.16 -14.98
C MET A 269 13.37 -11.66 -14.62
N PRO A 270 12.48 -12.20 -13.75
CA PRO A 270 12.41 -13.64 -13.49
C PRO A 270 11.94 -14.48 -14.69
N VAL A 271 11.07 -13.93 -15.54
CA VAL A 271 10.57 -14.58 -16.77
C VAL A 271 11.69 -14.65 -17.81
N PHE A 272 12.46 -13.57 -17.97
CA PHE A 272 13.66 -13.56 -18.81
C PHE A 272 14.76 -14.50 -18.28
N ALA A 273 14.95 -14.58 -16.97
CA ALA A 273 15.89 -15.54 -16.37
C ALA A 273 15.47 -16.99 -16.67
N ARG A 274 14.18 -17.30 -16.56
CA ARG A 274 13.66 -18.64 -16.83
C ARG A 274 13.72 -19.02 -18.32
N ASP A 275 13.28 -18.12 -19.21
CA ASP A 275 13.11 -18.43 -20.63
C ASP A 275 14.40 -18.27 -21.46
N VAL A 276 15.32 -17.39 -21.04
CA VAL A 276 16.60 -17.14 -21.75
C VAL A 276 17.79 -17.83 -21.09
N PHE A 277 17.81 -17.94 -19.75
CA PHE A 277 18.95 -18.53 -19.02
C PHE A 277 18.70 -19.96 -18.49
N GLN A 278 17.48 -20.51 -18.62
CA GLN A 278 17.12 -21.84 -18.10
C GLN A 278 17.55 -22.08 -16.63
N MET A 279 17.47 -21.04 -15.79
CA MET A 279 17.72 -21.10 -14.35
C MET A 279 16.42 -20.93 -13.56
#